data_AF-A0A7W0K3Q1-F1
#
_entry.id   AF-A0A7W0K3Q1-F1
#
_cell.length_a   1.000
_cell.length_b   1.000
_cell.length_c   1.000
_cell.angle_alpha   90.00
_cell.angle_beta   90.00
_cell.angle_gamma   90.00
#
_symmetry.space_group_name_H-M   'P 1'
#
loop_
_entity.id
_entity.type
_entity.pdbx_description
1 polymer ?
#
loop_
_entity_poly.entity_id
_entity_poly.type
_entity_poly.pdbx_seq_one_letter_code
_entity_poly.pdbx_strand_id
1 'polypeptide(L)' 'YEEYLQTFRHGMPPHGGFAIGLERWTARLVEAENIREVTLFPRDLHRLAP' A
#
# COMPACT_ATOMS: atom_id res chain seq x y z
N TYR A 1 -4.94 -19.94 3.62
CA TYR A 1 -6.13 -19.12 3.93
C TYR A 1 -7.03 -19.71 5.01
N GLU A 2 -6.92 -21.01 5.36
CA GLU A 2 -7.75 -21.63 6.40
C GLU A 2 -7.74 -20.84 7.73
N GLU A 3 -6.57 -20.46 8.23
CA GLU A 3 -6.41 -19.67 9.47
C GLU A 3 -7.13 -18.31 9.42
N TYR A 4 -7.00 -17.57 8.31
CA TYR A 4 -7.72 -16.32 8.11
C TYR A 4 -9.24 -16.52 8.19
N LEU A 5 -9.76 -17.59 7.61
CA LEU A 5 -11.19 -17.88 7.57
C LEU A 5 -11.78 -18.32 8.92
N GLN A 6 -10.99 -18.90 9.83
CA GLN A 6 -11.47 -19.34 11.14
C GLN A 6 -12.06 -18.18 11.95
N THR A 7 -11.45 -16.99 11.90
CA THR A 7 -11.91 -15.78 12.62
C THR A 7 -13.34 -15.38 12.23
N PHE A 8 -13.75 -15.62 10.98
CA PHE A 8 -15.08 -15.27 10.49
C PHE A 8 -16.19 -16.15 11.05
N ARG A 9 -15.86 -17.34 11.59
CA ARG A 9 -16.84 -18.31 12.12
C ARG A 9 -17.39 -17.93 13.50
N HIS A 10 -16.75 -16.99 14.20
CA HIS A 10 -17.06 -16.64 15.59
C HIS A 10 -17.78 -15.29 15.75
N GLY A 11 -18.69 -14.95 14.83
CA GLY A 11 -19.53 -13.74 14.93
C GLY A 11 -18.85 -12.46 14.46
N MET A 12 -18.09 -12.54 13.36
CA MET A 12 -17.44 -11.38 12.75
C MET A 12 -18.48 -10.37 12.22
N PRO A 13 -18.42 -9.09 12.62
CA PRO A 13 -19.33 -8.07 12.09
C PRO A 13 -19.05 -7.79 10.60
N PRO A 14 -20.04 -7.26 9.85
CA PRO A 14 -19.79 -6.74 8.52
C PRO A 14 -18.71 -5.66 8.59
N HIS A 15 -17.64 -5.83 7.84
CA HIS A 15 -16.52 -4.89 7.81
C HIS A 15 -16.02 -4.70 6.37
N GLY A 16 -15.36 -3.58 6.17
CA GLY A 16 -14.71 -3.20 4.93
C GLY A 16 -13.74 -2.06 5.20
N GLY A 17 -12.95 -1.71 4.20
CA GLY A 17 -11.99 -0.64 4.30
C GLY A 17 -11.42 -0.28 2.94
N PHE A 18 -10.57 0.74 2.93
CA PHE A 18 -9.79 1.12 1.77
C PHE A 18 -8.35 1.34 2.17
N ALA A 19 -7.45 1.30 1.20
CA ALA A 19 -6.04 1.58 1.37
C ALA A 19 -5.63 2.74 0.46
N ILE A 20 -4.69 3.56 0.93
CA ILE A 20 -4.07 4.63 0.14
C ILE A 20 -2.56 4.41 0.16
N GLY A 21 -1.93 4.45 -1.01
CA GLY A 21 -0.49 4.43 -1.14
C GLY A 21 0.09 5.79 -0.79
N LEU A 22 0.95 5.86 0.23
CA LEU A 22 1.53 7.10 0.75
C LEU A 22 2.28 7.87 -0.33
N GLU A 23 3.20 7.23 -1.03
CA GLU A 23 4.03 7.84 -2.08
C GLU A 23 3.16 8.31 -3.25
N ARG A 24 2.12 7.54 -3.59
CA ARG A 24 1.21 7.91 -4.67
C ARG A 24 0.31 9.09 -4.28
N TRP A 25 -0.11 9.16 -3.02
CA TRP A 25 -0.85 10.30 -2.49
C TRP A 25 0.03 11.56 -2.48
N THR A 26 1.26 11.46 -1.98
CA THR A 26 2.23 12.56 -1.97
C THR A 26 2.54 13.04 -3.39
N ALA A 27 2.77 12.14 -4.35
CA ALA A 27 3.01 12.50 -5.75
C ALA A 27 1.86 13.31 -6.36
N ARG A 28 0.61 13.02 -5.98
CA ARG A 28 -0.56 13.80 -6.43
C ARG A 28 -0.63 15.16 -5.76
N LEU A 29 -0.31 15.25 -4.47
CA LEU A 29 -0.33 16.52 -3.73
C LEU A 29 0.69 17.54 -4.23
N VAL A 30 1.86 17.07 -4.67
CA VAL A 30 2.96 17.94 -5.14
C VAL A 30 3.10 17.96 -6.66
N GLU A 31 2.16 17.34 -7.38
CA GLU A 31 2.17 17.22 -8.84
C GLU A 31 3.47 16.62 -9.41
N ALA A 32 4.09 15.68 -8.69
CA ALA A 32 5.30 15.00 -9.13
C ALA A 32 5.03 14.19 -10.42
N GLU A 33 5.91 14.33 -11.40
CA GLU A 33 5.83 13.58 -12.67
C GLU A 33 6.15 12.09 -12.46
N ASN A 34 6.98 11.77 -11.45
CA ASN A 34 7.39 10.41 -11.15
C ASN A 34 7.31 10.10 -9.64
N ILE A 35 6.75 8.94 -9.28
CA ILE A 35 6.64 8.48 -7.88
C ILE A 35 8.01 8.34 -7.18
N ARG A 36 9.09 8.16 -7.95
CA ARG A 36 10.47 8.09 -7.44
C ARG A 36 10.92 9.39 -6.79
N GLU A 37 10.37 10.53 -7.19
CA GLU A 37 10.71 11.85 -6.64
C GLU A 37 10.20 12.03 -5.20
N VAL A 38 9.18 11.26 -4.83
CA VAL A 38 8.56 11.27 -3.50
C VAL A 38 8.81 9.99 -2.72
N THR A 39 9.76 9.16 -3.20
CA THR A 39 10.18 7.92 -2.52
C THR A 39 11.63 8.06 -2.08
N LEU A 40 11.91 7.92 -0.79
CA LEU A 40 13.25 8.19 -0.23
C LEU A 40 14.35 7.29 -0.84
N PHE A 41 14.08 5.99 -0.97
CA PHE A 41 14.97 5.03 -1.63
C PHE A 41 14.14 4.22 -2.63
N PRO A 42 13.96 4.72 -3.88
CA PRO A 42 13.07 4.08 -4.84
C PRO A 42 13.47 2.63 -5.12
N ARG A 43 12.50 1.72 -5.08
CA ARG A 43 12.67 0.31 -5.40
C ARG A 43 11.88 -0.03 -6.65
N ASP A 44 12.53 -0.76 -7.55
CA ASP A 44 11.92 -1.31 -8.76
C ASP A 44 12.61 -2.63 -9.13
N LEU A 45 12.16 -3.27 -10.21
CA LEU A 45 12.70 -4.55 -10.70
C LEU A 45 14.21 -4.52 -11.01
N HIS A 46 14.77 -3.35 -11.30
CA HIS A 46 16.15 -3.10 -11.70
C HIS A 46 16.97 -2.33 -10.64
N ARG A 47 16.35 -1.82 -9.58
CA ARG A 47 17.01 -1.05 -8.51
C ARG A 47 16.80 -1.67 -7.12
N LEU A 48 17.85 -2.35 -6.63
CA LEU A 48 17.88 -3.07 -5.36
C LEU A 48 18.86 -2.51 -4.31
N ALA A 49 19.67 -1.53 -4.66
CA ALA A 49 20.53 -0.80 -3.72
C ALA A 49 20.11 0.68 -3.72
N PRO A 50 20.39 1.43 -2.64
CA PRO A 50 20.66 2.85 -2.79
C PRO A 50 21.58 3.08 -4.00
#